data_AF-A0A920ISU4-F1
#
_entry.id   AF-A0A920ISU4-F1
#
_cell.length_a   1.000
_cell.length_b   1.000
_cell.length_c   1.000
_cell.angle_alpha   90.00
_cell.angle_beta   90.00
_cell.angle_gamma   90.00
#
_symmetry.space_group_name_H-M   'P 1'
#
loop_
_entity.id
_entity.type
_entity.pdbx_description
1 polymer ?
#
loop_
_entity_poly.entity_id
_entity_poly.type
_entity_poly.pdbx_seq_one_letter_code
_entity_poly.pdbx_strand_id
1 'polypeptide(L)' 'MYNITPISAFNDNYIWLIQSDKGNVVIDPGDAEPVIKFCEKENIIIDHIIITHHHYDHTGGVLGLKILGDK' A
#
# COMPACT_ATOMS: atom_id res chain seq x y z
N MET A 1 -15.43 -1.58 -10.81
CA MET A 1 -15.86 -0.78 -9.63
C MET A 1 -14.63 -0.63 -8.75
N TYR A 2 -14.41 0.55 -8.17
CA TYR A 2 -13.25 0.78 -7.31
C TYR A 2 -13.66 0.68 -5.84
N ASN A 3 -12.84 0.01 -5.03
CA ASN A 3 -12.89 0.10 -3.58
C ASN A 3 -11.65 0.86 -3.10
N ILE A 4 -11.84 1.88 -2.26
CA ILE A 4 -10.75 2.72 -1.75
C ILE A 4 -10.76 2.58 -0.23
N THR A 5 -9.68 2.02 0.31
CA THR A 5 -9.54 1.78 1.74
C THR A 5 -8.38 2.60 2.31
N PRO A 6 -8.62 3.47 3.30
CA PRO A 6 -7.55 4.10 4.05
C PRO A 6 -6.91 3.10 5.03
N ILE A 7 -5.59 3.03 5.04
CA ILE A 7 -4.80 2.31 6.04
C ILE A 7 -4.04 3.36 6.85
N SER A 8 -4.35 3.50 8.13
CA SER A 8 -3.67 4.45 9.01
C SER A 8 -2.20 4.09 9.19
N ALA A 9 -1.33 5.08 9.10
CA ALA A 9 0.10 4.98 9.36
C ALA A 9 0.60 6.19 10.15
N PHE A 10 1.65 5.99 10.94
CA PHE A 10 2.20 7.02 11.84
C PHE A 10 1.10 7.65 12.73
N ASN A 11 1.11 8.97 12.88
CA ASN A 11 0.14 9.70 13.69
C ASN A 11 -1.06 10.20 12.88
N ASP A 12 -0.85 10.58 11.62
CA ASP A 12 -1.82 11.30 10.80
C ASP A 12 -1.74 10.99 9.29
N ASN A 13 -0.87 10.07 8.86
CA ASN A 13 -0.79 9.65 7.46
C ASN A 13 -1.85 8.57 7.14
N TYR A 14 -2.30 8.58 5.89
CA TYR A 14 -3.04 7.48 5.29
C TYR A 14 -2.28 6.92 4.10
N ILE A 15 -2.08 5.61 4.12
CA ILE A 15 -1.70 4.82 2.97
C ILE A 15 -2.99 4.37 2.29
N TRP A 16 -3.13 4.61 0.98
CA TRP A 16 -4.37 4.27 0.27
C TRP A 16 -4.24 2.95 -0.45
N LEU A 17 -5.15 2.02 -0.18
CA LEU A 17 -5.33 0.82 -0.99
C LEU A 17 -6.50 1.04 -1.96
N ILE A 18 -6.20 0.99 -3.25
CA ILE A 18 -7.20 1.02 -4.32
C ILE A 18 -7.33 -0.38 -4.92
N GLN A 19 -8.52 -0.95 -4.85
CA GLN A 19 -8.82 -2.25 -5.43
C GLN A 19 -9.76 -2.08 -6.62
N SER A 20 -9.51 -2.85 -7.67
CA SER A 20 -10.35 -2.90 -8.87
C SER A 20 -10.33 -4.30 -9.47
N ASP A 21 -11.13 -4.50 -10.52
CA ASP A 21 -11.08 -5.68 -11.38
C ASP A 21 -9.74 -5.84 -12.12
N LYS A 22 -8.90 -4.80 -12.14
CA LYS A 22 -7.58 -4.80 -12.79
C LYS A 22 -6.41 -5.00 -11.84
N GLY A 23 -6.66 -5.09 -10.53
CA GLY A 23 -5.63 -5.26 -9.51
C GLY A 23 -5.75 -4.28 -8.34
N ASN A 24 -4.79 -4.40 -7.43
CA ASN A 24 -4.67 -3.71 -6.15
C ASN A 24 -3.43 -2.81 -6.15
N VAL A 25 -3.64 -1.53 -5.87
CA VAL A 25 -2.59 -0.51 -5.85
C VAL A 25 -2.47 0.07 -4.46
N VAL A 26 -1.25 0.19 -3.95
CA VAL A 26 -0.96 0.90 -2.70
C VAL A 26 -0.32 2.25 -3.03
N ILE A 27 -0.84 3.33 -2.45
CA ILE A 27 -0.33 4.69 -2.64
C ILE A 27 0.37 5.14 -1.36
N ASP A 28 1.59 5.64 -1.52
CA ASP A 28 2.42 6.23 -0.46
C ASP A 28 2.64 5.33 0.76
N PRO A 29 3.13 4.08 0.60
CA PRO A 29 3.43 3.23 1.75
C PRO A 29 4.66 3.73 2.51
N GLY A 30 4.48 4.72 3.38
CA GLY A 30 5.51 5.22 4.29
C GLY A 30 5.93 4.21 5.36
N ASP A 31 5.02 3.31 5.73
CA ASP A 31 5.26 2.18 6.62
C ASP A 31 4.69 0.90 5.99
N ALA A 32 5.50 -0.15 5.93
CA ALA A 32 5.11 -1.43 5.36
C ALA A 32 4.22 -2.25 6.32
N GLU A 33 4.44 -2.14 7.63
CA GLU A 33 3.80 -3.00 8.62
C GLU A 33 2.26 -2.95 8.59
N PRO A 34 1.60 -1.78 8.60
CA PRO A 34 0.15 -1.72 8.56
C PRO A 34 -0.43 -2.23 7.23
N VAL A 35 0.29 -2.02 6.13
CA VAL A 35 -0.11 -2.51 4.79
C VAL A 35 -0.04 -4.03 4.75
N ILE A 36 1.06 -4.63 5.20
CA ILE A 36 1.24 -6.09 5.25
C ILE A 36 0.14 -6.73 6.09
N LYS A 37 -0.09 -6.22 7.31
CA LYS A 37 -1.12 -6.73 8.22
C LYS A 37 -2.52 -6.69 7.59
N PHE A 38 -2.84 -5.59 6.90
CA PHE A 38 -4.13 -5.46 6.22
C PHE A 38 -4.24 -6.46 5.06
N CYS A 39 -3.22 -6.52 4.20
CA CYS A 39 -3.20 -7.41 3.03
C CYS A 39 -3.27 -8.89 3.42
N GLU A 40 -2.55 -9.31 4.46
CA GLU A 40 -2.59 -10.68 4.98
C GLU A 40 -3.99 -11.03 5.52
N LYS A 41 -4.60 -10.13 6.30
CA LYS A 41 -5.93 -10.33 6.87
C LYS A 41 -7.01 -10.50 5.79
N GLU A 42 -6.92 -9.73 4.72
CA GLU A 42 -7.91 -9.70 3.64
C GLU A 42 -7.54 -10.58 2.43
N ASN A 43 -6.42 -11.33 2.50
CA ASN A 43 -5.87 -12.13 1.40
C ASN A 43 -5.67 -11.35 0.10
N ILE A 44 -5.13 -10.13 0.22
CA ILE A 44 -4.88 -9.21 -0.90
C ILE A 44 -3.42 -9.32 -1.32
N ILE A 45 -3.18 -9.42 -2.62
CA ILE A 45 -1.84 -9.30 -3.21
C ILE A 45 -1.74 -7.94 -3.89
N ILE A 46 -0.67 -7.19 -3.60
CA ILE A 46 -0.42 -5.86 -4.15
C ILE A 46 0.20 -6.01 -5.54
N ASP A 47 -0.34 -5.32 -6.54
CA ASP A 47 0.17 -5.34 -7.91
C ASP A 47 1.13 -4.17 -8.16
N HIS A 48 0.80 -2.99 -7.63
CA HIS A 48 1.53 -1.76 -7.89
C HIS A 48 1.66 -0.87 -6.66
N ILE A 49 2.73 -0.07 -6.66
CA ILE A 49 2.95 1.01 -5.70
C ILE A 49 3.00 2.34 -6.47
N ILE A 50 2.28 3.35 -5.98
CA ILE A 50 2.37 4.72 -6.49
C ILE A 50 2.93 5.60 -5.38
N ILE A 51 3.93 6.42 -5.73
CA ILE A 51 4.54 7.40 -4.84
C ILE A 51 4.18 8.80 -5.35
N THR A 52 3.60 9.63 -4.49
CA THR A 52 3.25 11.02 -4.80
C THR A 52 4.49 11.91 -4.75
N HIS A 53 5.33 11.76 -3.72
CA HIS A 53 6.57 12.51 -3.53
C HIS A 53 7.56 11.75 -2.63
N HIS A 54 8.76 12.31 -2.49
CA HIS A 54 9.93 11.59 -1.96
C HIS A 54 10.09 11.60 -0.43
N HIS A 55 9.17 12.20 0.33
CA HIS A 55 9.32 12.24 1.78
C HIS A 55 9.22 10.82 2.37
N TYR A 56 9.87 10.64 3.52
CA TYR A 56 10.04 9.31 4.13
C TYR A 56 8.69 8.70 4.55
N ASP A 57 7.77 9.50 5.06
CA ASP A 57 6.42 9.10 5.44
C ASP A 57 5.52 8.70 4.26
N HIS A 58 6.02 8.79 3.03
CA HIS A 58 5.38 8.29 1.81
C HIS A 58 6.16 7.15 1.13
N THR A 59 7.44 6.96 1.45
CA THR A 59 8.35 6.04 0.73
C THR A 59 9.01 4.98 1.60
N GLY A 60 9.01 5.15 2.93
CA GLY A 60 9.80 4.34 3.87
C GLY A 60 9.46 2.85 3.89
N GLY A 61 8.22 2.49 3.54
CA GLY A 61 7.73 1.12 3.53
C GLY A 61 7.93 0.39 2.20
N VAL A 62 8.31 1.07 1.11
CA VAL A 62 8.35 0.49 -0.24
C VAL A 62 9.17 -0.81 -0.29
N LEU A 63 10.38 -0.81 0.27
CA LEU A 63 11.27 -1.98 0.25
C LEU A 63 10.79 -3.14 1.14
N GLY A 64 9.87 -2.89 2.06
CA GLY A 64 9.28 -3.91 2.93
C GLY A 64 8.09 -4.63 2.28
N LEU A 65 7.55 -4.11 1.19
CA LEU A 65 6.39 -4.68 0.50
C LEU A 65 6.81 -5.67 -0.58
N LYS A 66 6.05 -6.75 -0.71
CA LYS A 66 6.14 -7.69 -1.84
C LYS A 66 5.04 -7.38 -2.83
N ILE A 67 5.39 -7.19 -4.10
CA ILE A 67 4.41 -6.96 -5.17
C ILE A 67 4.36 -8.14 -6.16
N LEU A 68 3.22 -8.29 -6.85
CA LEU A 68 2.97 -9.30 -7.89
C LEU A 68 3.81 -9.01 -9.15
N GLY A 69 5.12 -9.15 -9.03
CA GLY A 69 6.09 -8.72 -10.05
C GLY A 69 7.54 -8.80 -9.59
N ASP A 70 7.79 -8.88 -8.28
CA ASP A 70 9.12 -9.11 -7.71
C ASP A 70 9.52 -10.58 -7.95
N LYS A 71 10.06 -10.86 -9.14
CA LYS A 71 10.87 -12.04 -9.45
C LYS A 71 12.30 -11.64 -9.74
#